data_AF-A0A661J8E5-F1
#
_entry.id   AF-A0A661J8E5-F1
#
_cell.length_a   1.000
_cell.length_b   1.000
_cell.length_c   1.000
_cell.angle_alpha   90.00
_cell.angle_beta   90.00
_cell.angle_gamma   90.00
#
_symmetry.space_group_name_H-M   'P 1'
#
loop_
_entity.id
_entity.type
_entity.pdbx_description
1 polymer ?
#
loop_
_entity_poly.entity_id
_entity_poly.type
_entity_poly.pdbx_seq_one_letter_code
_entity_poly.pdbx_strand_id
1 'polypeptide(L)'
;LGSGDMLFMPPGSSRLKRVHGAYVSEEEIKRVAEFWRSQGRPDYNLEILRERLKERGGTAEDEDYDEKYDEAVAFVMETGQASVSLLQRRFKIGYNRAARLIERMEREGIVGPSDGVKPREVLIRR
;
A
#
# COMPACT_ATOMS: atom_id res chain seq x y z
N LEU A 1 -23.55 19.70 -7.10
CA LEU A 1 -22.35 19.03 -7.64
C LEU A 1 -22.54 17.55 -7.42
N GLY A 2 -22.53 16.77 -8.49
CA GLY A 2 -22.96 15.37 -8.48
C GLY A 2 -23.39 14.95 -9.89
N SER A 3 -23.48 13.64 -10.12
CA SER A 3 -23.89 13.07 -11.40
C SER A 3 -23.12 13.62 -12.61
N GLY A 4 -21.79 13.65 -12.50
CA GLY A 4 -20.90 14.12 -13.58
C GLY A 4 -20.52 15.61 -13.51
N ASP A 5 -21.16 16.41 -12.64
CA ASP A 5 -20.79 17.81 -12.43
C ASP A 5 -19.59 17.95 -11.47
N MET A 6 -18.54 18.69 -11.86
CA MET A 6 -17.30 18.88 -11.10
C MET A 6 -16.79 20.34 -11.16
N LEU A 7 -15.99 20.74 -10.17
CA LEU A 7 -15.22 21.99 -10.19
C LEU A 7 -13.73 21.66 -10.37
N PHE A 8 -13.12 22.25 -11.38
CA PHE A 8 -11.71 22.07 -11.73
C PHE A 8 -10.93 23.37 -11.52
N MET A 9 -9.80 23.30 -10.83
CA MET A 9 -8.86 24.41 -10.69
C MET A 9 -7.57 24.07 -11.45
N PRO A 10 -7.28 24.73 -12.58
CA PRO A 10 -6.04 24.51 -13.31
C PRO A 10 -4.80 24.88 -12.47
N PRO A 11 -3.66 24.18 -12.62
CA PRO A 11 -2.41 24.57 -11.99
C PRO A 11 -2.05 26.02 -12.35
N GLY A 12 -1.66 26.83 -11.35
CA GLY A 12 -1.30 28.24 -11.54
C GLY A 12 -2.48 29.22 -11.65
N SER A 13 -3.73 28.76 -11.48
CA SER A 13 -4.91 29.62 -11.43
C SER A 13 -5.63 29.51 -10.09
N SER A 14 -6.11 30.63 -9.55
CA SER A 14 -6.99 30.67 -8.37
C SER A 14 -8.48 30.59 -8.72
N ARG A 15 -8.83 30.45 -10.00
CA ARG A 15 -10.22 30.43 -10.47
C ARG A 15 -10.72 29.01 -10.69
N LEU A 16 -11.82 28.67 -10.03
CA LEU A 16 -12.55 27.43 -10.26
C LEU A 16 -13.33 27.50 -11.58
N LYS A 17 -13.20 26.45 -12.39
CA LYS A 17 -13.99 26.22 -13.60
C LYS A 17 -14.99 25.11 -13.33
N ARG A 18 -16.27 25.33 -13.62
CA ARG A 18 -17.27 24.26 -13.59
C ARG A 18 -17.18 23.44 -14.86
N VAL A 19 -17.13 22.13 -14.72
CA VAL A 19 -17.04 21.15 -15.81
C VAL A 19 -18.16 20.14 -15.63
N HIS A 20 -18.81 19.76 -16.73
CA HIS A 20 -19.84 18.74 -16.74
C HIS A 20 -19.34 17.55 -17.56
N GLY A 21 -19.11 16.43 -16.88
CA GLY A 21 -18.82 15.13 -17.49
C GLY A 21 -20.07 14.25 -17.51
N ALA A 22 -19.98 13.14 -18.23
CA ALA A 22 -21.00 12.10 -18.14
C ALA A 22 -21.00 11.48 -16.74
N TYR A 23 -22.19 11.31 -16.16
CA TYR A 23 -22.34 10.40 -15.03
C TYR A 23 -22.16 8.97 -15.53
N VAL A 24 -21.33 8.19 -14.83
CA VAL A 24 -21.15 6.77 -15.08
C VAL A 24 -21.38 6.06 -13.76
N SER A 25 -22.30 5.09 -13.75
CA SER A 25 -22.61 4.32 -12.55
C SER A 25 -21.51 3.30 -12.24
N GLU A 26 -21.44 2.82 -11.00
CA GLU A 26 -20.48 1.79 -10.61
C GLU A 26 -20.70 0.50 -11.43
N GLU A 27 -21.95 0.15 -11.72
CA GLU A 27 -22.28 -1.02 -12.55
C GLU A 27 -21.79 -0.87 -13.99
N GLU A 28 -21.86 0.34 -14.57
CA GLU A 28 -21.33 0.63 -15.90
C GLU A 28 -19.81 0.49 -15.94
N ILE A 29 -19.11 1.07 -14.95
CA ILE A 29 -17.65 0.96 -14.83
C ILE A 29 -17.24 -0.52 -14.75
N LYS A 30 -17.93 -1.31 -13.91
CA LYS A 30 -17.64 -2.73 -13.73
C LYS A 30 -17.83 -3.52 -15.02
N ARG A 31 -18.95 -3.32 -15.74
CA ARG A 31 -19.20 -3.99 -17.03
C ARG A 31 -18.11 -3.69 -18.06
N VAL A 32 -17.70 -2.43 -18.17
CA VAL A 32 -16.64 -2.04 -19.11
C VAL A 32 -15.30 -2.65 -18.72
N ALA A 33 -14.94 -2.62 -17.43
CA ALA A 33 -13.71 -3.22 -16.94
C ALA A 33 -13.66 -4.75 -17.17
N GLU A 34 -14.76 -5.45 -16.94
CA GLU A 34 -14.89 -6.89 -17.18
C GLU A 34 -14.77 -7.24 -18.67
N PHE A 35 -15.44 -6.46 -19.53
CA PHE A 35 -15.32 -6.61 -20.98
C PHE A 35 -13.85 -6.52 -21.42
N TRP A 36 -13.13 -5.48 -21.03
CA TRP A 36 -11.71 -5.34 -21.36
C TRP A 36 -10.85 -6.45 -20.78
N ARG A 37 -11.11 -6.89 -19.54
CA ARG A 37 -10.38 -8.00 -18.92
C ARG A 37 -10.58 -9.33 -19.65
N SER A 38 -11.73 -9.54 -20.29
CA SER A 38 -12.00 -10.74 -21.07
C SER A 38 -11.23 -10.81 -22.39
N GLN A 39 -10.74 -9.68 -22.90
CA GLN A 39 -10.07 -9.61 -24.21
C GLN A 39 -8.60 -10.04 -24.16
N GLY A 40 -7.98 -10.10 -22.98
CA GLY A 40 -6.57 -10.46 -22.89
C GLY A 40 -6.06 -10.63 -21.46
N ARG A 41 -4.89 -11.26 -21.35
CA ARG A 41 -4.16 -11.31 -20.09
C ARG A 41 -3.34 -10.04 -19.94
N PRO A 42 -3.23 -9.49 -18.72
CA PRO A 42 -2.40 -8.31 -18.51
C PRO A 42 -0.93 -8.65 -18.77
N ASP A 43 -0.26 -7.81 -19.57
CA ASP A 43 1.19 -7.81 -19.73
C ASP A 43 1.76 -6.70 -18.85
N TYR A 44 2.41 -7.07 -17.76
CA TYR A 44 2.95 -6.12 -16.80
C TYR A 44 4.43 -5.89 -17.09
N ASN A 45 4.78 -4.65 -17.45
CA ASN A 45 6.18 -4.26 -17.55
C ASN A 45 6.80 -4.13 -16.15
N LEU A 46 7.53 -5.17 -15.73
CA LEU A 46 8.24 -5.22 -14.46
C LEU A 46 9.48 -4.31 -14.41
N GLU A 47 9.95 -3.75 -15.53
CA GLU A 47 11.06 -2.77 -15.52
C GLU A 47 10.64 -1.45 -14.88
N ILE A 48 9.37 -1.05 -15.01
CA ILE A 48 8.82 0.12 -14.31
C ILE A 48 8.96 -0.04 -12.80
N LEU A 49 8.84 -1.27 -12.29
CA LEU A 49 9.06 -1.56 -10.88
C LEU A 49 10.54 -1.44 -10.51
N ARG A 50 11.45 -1.85 -11.40
CA ARG A 50 12.91 -1.78 -11.21
C ARG A 50 13.43 -0.34 -11.21
N GLU A 51 12.92 0.52 -12.10
CA GLU A 51 13.31 1.95 -12.09
C GLU A 51 12.86 2.65 -10.82
N ARG A 52 11.64 2.36 -10.33
CA ARG A 52 11.16 2.90 -9.05
C ARG A 52 11.98 2.41 -7.86
N LEU A 53 12.56 1.21 -7.94
CA LEU A 53 13.49 0.68 -6.94
C LEU A 53 14.88 1.32 -7.06
N LYS A 54 15.36 1.62 -8.28
CA LYS A 54 16.63 2.33 -8.53
C LYS A 54 16.58 3.81 -8.13
N GLU A 55 15.49 4.52 -8.39
CA GLU A 55 15.28 5.89 -7.89
C GLU A 55 15.14 5.93 -6.36
N ARG A 56 14.75 4.81 -5.75
CA ARG A 56 14.78 4.58 -4.30
C ARG A 56 16.06 3.87 -3.83
N GLY A 57 17.10 3.84 -4.66
CA GLY A 57 18.37 3.16 -4.45
C GLY A 57 19.23 3.80 -3.36
N GLY A 58 18.80 3.64 -2.11
CA GLY A 58 19.69 3.16 -1.06
C GLY A 58 19.73 1.64 -1.15
N THR A 59 20.88 1.11 -1.59
CA THR A 59 21.44 -0.24 -1.33
C THR A 59 20.46 -1.31 -0.84
N ALA A 60 19.97 -2.13 -1.77
CA ALA A 60 19.13 -3.30 -1.48
C ALA A 60 19.93 -4.57 -1.07
N GLU A 61 21.23 -4.48 -0.78
CA GLU A 61 22.07 -5.66 -0.52
C GLU A 61 22.88 -5.60 0.80
N ASP A 62 22.81 -4.51 1.59
CA ASP A 62 23.54 -4.38 2.88
C ASP A 62 22.67 -3.98 4.10
N GLU A 63 21.34 -3.80 3.95
CA GLU A 63 20.42 -3.43 5.07
C GLU A 63 19.54 -4.60 5.57
N ASP A 64 20.05 -5.83 5.61
CA ASP A 64 19.22 -6.99 5.99
C ASP A 64 18.82 -7.00 7.47
N TYR A 65 19.35 -6.08 8.29
CA TYR A 65 18.96 -5.88 9.69
C TYR A 65 18.53 -4.43 9.94
N ASP A 66 17.23 -4.22 10.04
CA ASP A 66 16.69 -2.96 10.52
C ASP A 66 16.99 -2.86 12.04
N GLU A 67 17.66 -1.79 12.48
CA GLU A 67 18.00 -1.58 13.89
C GLU A 67 16.78 -1.64 14.83
N LYS A 68 15.58 -1.39 14.31
CA LYS A 68 14.32 -1.44 15.05
C LYS A 68 13.59 -2.77 14.94
N TYR A 69 14.16 -3.78 14.27
CA TYR A 69 13.51 -5.07 14.07
C TYR A 69 13.23 -5.79 15.39
N ASP A 70 14.25 -5.96 16.24
CA ASP A 70 14.09 -6.69 17.50
C ASP A 70 13.11 -5.99 18.46
N GLU A 71 13.17 -4.65 18.53
CA GLU A 71 12.21 -3.85 19.31
C GLU A 71 10.78 -3.98 18.75
N ALA A 72 10.63 -4.02 17.42
CA ALA A 72 9.34 -4.16 16.76
C ALA A 72 8.74 -5.56 16.98
N VAL A 73 9.57 -6.61 16.94
CA VAL A 73 9.15 -7.99 17.25
C VAL A 73 8.64 -8.06 18.69
N ALA A 74 9.41 -7.55 19.65
CA ALA A 74 9.02 -7.56 21.07
C ALA A 74 7.69 -6.84 21.29
N PHE A 75 7.50 -5.67 20.66
CA PHE A 75 6.26 -4.91 20.75
C PHE A 75 5.07 -5.63 20.11
N VAL A 76 5.26 -6.30 18.97
CA VAL A 76 4.20 -7.08 18.32
C VAL A 76 3.82 -8.30 19.16
N MET A 77 4.80 -8.98 19.77
CA MET A 77 4.55 -10.08 20.71
C MET A 77 3.78 -9.62 21.97
N GLU A 78 4.09 -8.43 22.50
CA GLU A 78 3.41 -7.86 23.68
C GLU A 78 1.97 -7.44 23.36
N THR A 79 1.76 -6.77 22.23
CA THR A 79 0.44 -6.24 21.83
C THR A 79 -0.48 -7.27 21.20
N GLY A 80 0.07 -8.39 20.72
CA GLY A 80 -0.67 -9.46 20.06
C GLY A 80 -1.29 -9.07 18.72
N GLN A 81 -0.92 -7.91 18.16
CA GLN A 81 -1.43 -7.39 16.91
C GLN A 81 -0.28 -6.84 16.06
N ALA A 82 -0.24 -7.20 14.78
CA ALA A 82 0.75 -6.67 13.85
C ALA A 82 0.07 -5.93 12.69
N SER A 83 0.40 -4.66 12.49
CA SER A 83 0.01 -3.95 11.26
C SER A 83 1.03 -2.86 10.91
N VAL A 84 1.11 -2.54 9.62
CA VAL A 84 2.01 -1.49 9.11
C VAL A 84 1.74 -0.15 9.81
N SER A 85 0.48 0.24 9.93
CA SER A 85 0.11 1.51 10.56
C SER A 85 0.46 1.57 12.06
N LEU A 86 0.39 0.42 12.75
CA LEU A 86 0.75 0.32 14.16
C LEU A 86 2.26 0.58 14.35
N LEU A 87 3.09 -0.05 13.54
CA LEU A 87 4.54 0.13 13.56
C LEU A 87 4.95 1.56 13.16
N GLN A 88 4.30 2.14 12.15
CA GLN A 88 4.56 3.53 11.75
C GLN A 88 4.37 4.50 12.92
N ARG A 89 3.29 4.36 13.70
CA ARG A 89 3.02 5.23 14.86
C ARG A 89 3.98 4.97 16.01
N ARG A 90 4.25 3.70 16.34
CA ARG A 90 5.07 3.32 17.50
C ARG A 90 6.55 3.65 17.33
N PHE A 91 7.08 3.45 16.13
CA PHE A 91 8.51 3.60 15.82
C PHE A 91 8.83 4.85 15.01
N LYS A 92 7.81 5.66 14.64
CA LYS A 92 7.94 6.89 13.85
C LYS A 92 8.68 6.65 12.52
N ILE A 93 8.41 5.52 11.88
CA ILE A 93 9.02 5.11 10.62
C ILE A 93 8.05 5.28 9.43
N GLY A 94 8.60 5.42 8.24
CA GLY A 94 7.83 5.50 6.99
C GLY A 94 7.14 4.18 6.63
N TYR A 95 6.11 4.26 5.77
CA TYR A 95 5.31 3.10 5.36
C TYR A 95 6.15 1.94 4.82
N ASN A 96 7.07 2.22 3.88
CA ASN A 96 7.89 1.16 3.27
C ASN A 96 8.76 0.42 4.29
N ARG A 97 9.33 1.15 5.27
CA ARG A 97 10.15 0.55 6.35
C ARG A 97 9.28 -0.33 7.23
N ALA A 98 8.11 0.17 7.67
CA ALA A 98 7.16 -0.62 8.45
C ALA A 98 6.63 -1.85 7.70
N ALA A 99 6.42 -1.76 6.39
CA ALA A 99 6.01 -2.88 5.55
C ALA A 99 7.10 -3.97 5.51
N ARG A 100 8.37 -3.59 5.29
CA ARG A 100 9.50 -4.53 5.31
C ARG A 100 9.64 -5.26 6.65
N LEU A 101 9.43 -4.56 7.77
CA LEU A 101 9.44 -5.17 9.11
C LEU A 101 8.36 -6.25 9.24
N ILE A 102 7.12 -5.96 8.80
CA ILE A 102 6.01 -6.91 8.83
C ILE A 102 6.24 -8.11 7.89
N GLU A 103 6.72 -7.87 6.67
CA GLU A 103 7.04 -8.92 5.70
C GLU A 103 8.15 -9.85 6.21
N ARG A 104 9.14 -9.29 6.93
CA ARG A 104 10.17 -10.10 7.59
C ARG A 104 9.61 -10.91 8.75
N MET A 105 8.77 -10.30 9.62
CA MET A 105 8.08 -11.04 10.69
C MET A 105 7.18 -12.17 10.18
N GLU A 106 6.57 -12.01 9.00
CA GLU A 106 5.81 -13.06 8.33
C GLU A 106 6.71 -14.20 7.82
N ARG A 107 7.83 -13.86 7.15
CA ARG A 107 8.82 -14.85 6.71
C ARG A 107 9.41 -15.67 7.86
N GLU A 108 9.61 -15.03 9.01
CA GLU A 108 10.12 -15.67 10.23
C GLU A 108 9.02 -16.37 11.06
N GLY A 109 7.75 -16.34 10.61
CA GLY A 109 6.65 -17.04 11.26
C GLY A 109 6.19 -16.41 12.58
N ILE A 110 6.57 -15.16 12.86
CA ILE A 110 6.15 -14.40 14.05
C ILE A 110 4.72 -13.89 13.86
N VAL A 111 4.37 -13.51 12.64
CA VAL A 111 3.10 -12.90 12.25
C VAL A 111 2.45 -13.70 11.13
N GLY A 112 1.14 -13.91 11.21
CA GLY A 112 0.36 -14.63 10.21
C GLY A 112 0.21 -13.90 8.87
N PRO A 113 -0.35 -14.58 7.86
CA PRO A 113 -0.55 -14.03 6.53
C PRO A 113 -1.51 -12.82 6.55
N SER A 114 -1.35 -11.95 5.56
CA SER A 114 -2.22 -10.77 5.42
C SER A 114 -3.65 -11.17 5.03
N ASP A 115 -4.63 -10.82 5.87
CA ASP A 115 -6.07 -10.93 5.54
C ASP A 115 -6.64 -9.61 4.98
N GLY A 116 -5.76 -8.74 4.44
CA GLY A 116 -6.07 -7.50 3.74
C GLY A 116 -6.52 -6.32 4.61
N VAL A 117 -7.54 -6.51 5.44
CA VAL A 117 -8.20 -5.41 6.19
C VAL A 117 -7.92 -5.45 7.68
N LYS A 118 -7.60 -6.62 8.23
CA LYS A 118 -7.43 -6.83 9.68
C LYS A 118 -5.95 -6.79 10.08
N PRO A 119 -5.64 -6.37 11.33
CA PRO A 119 -4.32 -6.61 11.92
C PRO A 119 -3.99 -8.10 11.84
N ARG A 120 -2.76 -8.40 11.45
CA ARG A 120 -2.29 -9.77 11.32
C ARG A 120 -2.18 -10.39 12.72
N GLU A 121 -2.58 -11.65 12.80
CA GLU A 121 -2.48 -12.44 14.03
C GLU A 121 -1.01 -12.71 14.35
N VAL A 122 -0.66 -12.64 15.63
CA VAL A 122 0.69 -12.93 16.10
C VAL A 122 0.74 -14.40 16.50
N LEU A 123 1.54 -15.18 15.78
CA LEU A 123 1.60 -16.64 15.89
C LEU A 123 2.45 -17.11 17.07
N ILE A 124 3.39 -16.27 17.52
CA ILE A 124 4.29 -16.55 18.64
C ILE A 124 3.99 -15.54 19.76
N ARG A 125 3.50 -16.03 20.89
CA ARG A 125 3.31 -15.23 22.11
C ARG A 125 4.31 -15.67 23.17
N ARG A 126 4.82 -14.69 23.93
CA ARG A 126 5.74 -14.91 25.05
C ARG A 126 4.98 -15.36 26.30
#